data_AF-A0A645A2I3-F1
#
_entry.id   AF-A0A645A2I3-F1
#
_cell.length_a   1.000
_cell.length_b   1.000
_cell.length_c   1.000
_cell.angle_alpha   90.00
_cell.angle_beta   90.00
_cell.angle_gamma   90.00
#
_symmetry.space_group_name_H-M   'P 1'
#
loop_
_entity.id
_entity.type
_entity.pdbx_description
1 polymer ?
#
loop_
_entity_poly.entity_id
_entity_poly.type
_entity_poly.pdbx_seq_one_letter_code
_entity_poly.pdbx_strand_id
1 'polypeptide(L)'
;MLLFAPPLAKISLMFGPPEYFLLAIFGLTIIATISEQAIFKGLIAGMFGLLVSTIGMDPLLGIPRFTMGITNLIDGVQLVPAMIGLFSLPEVFELIRSYVKNDTENLVNTRDFRKIKVGFPSLSHIKKHALIYLKSSVIGTYVGMLPGAGGSIASFMAYNEAKRSSKHPELFGTGISEGIAASESANNAMAGGALIPMLTLGVPGDSVAAIMMGALMIHGLQPGNALFTSNADIVYTFIIALYLANILMLLFGTFCAPYFSVVTNTPRHILAATVMVLTVIGSFSLRGNVFDVYVMITFGILGYIMKTHGFSPIPTVLGIILGPIAEKGLNGTLAISYGDNIILFMLMRPISLVLILLIVFSVGVPVYHRIKNTKKEMAKS
;
A
#
# COMPACT_ATOMS: atom_id res chain seq x y z
N MET A 1 9.12 7.49 11.74
CA MET A 1 8.02 7.04 12.60
C MET A 1 7.93 7.85 13.90
N LEU A 2 8.84 7.70 14.87
CA LEU A 2 8.78 8.42 16.17
C LEU A 2 8.70 9.95 16.07
N LEU A 3 9.36 10.55 15.07
CA LEU A 3 9.36 12.00 14.89
C LEU A 3 8.06 12.53 14.28
N PHE A 4 7.46 11.80 13.35
CA PHE A 4 6.33 12.27 12.53
C PHE A 4 4.97 11.73 12.99
N ALA A 5 4.94 10.54 13.59
CA ALA A 5 3.68 9.93 14.00
C ALA A 5 2.99 10.68 15.15
N PRO A 6 3.65 11.07 16.25
CA PRO A 6 2.98 11.79 17.34
C PRO A 6 2.42 13.16 16.92
N PRO A 7 3.14 14.02 16.16
CA PRO A 7 2.55 15.26 15.64
C PRO A 7 1.35 15.01 14.73
N LEU A 8 1.43 14.01 13.84
CA LEU A 8 0.34 13.68 12.93
C LEU A 8 -0.88 13.11 13.68
N ALA A 9 -0.66 12.33 14.74
CA ALA A 9 -1.71 11.87 15.65
C ALA A 9 -2.40 13.06 16.37
N LYS A 10 -1.64 14.08 16.79
CA LYS A 10 -2.22 15.31 17.35
C LYS A 10 -3.07 16.07 16.35
N ILE A 11 -2.69 16.08 15.08
CA ILE A 11 -3.51 16.66 14.01
C ILE A 11 -4.79 15.83 13.82
N SER A 12 -4.70 14.50 13.87
CA SER A 12 -5.87 13.61 13.77
C SER A 12 -6.89 13.82 14.89
N LEU A 13 -6.46 14.25 16.08
CA LEU A 13 -7.35 14.64 17.18
C LEU A 13 -8.26 15.83 16.84
N MET A 14 -7.84 16.68 15.90
CA MET A 14 -8.59 17.87 15.49
C MET A 14 -9.59 17.58 14.35
N PHE A 15 -9.61 16.35 13.83
CA PHE A 15 -10.45 15.98 12.69
C PHE A 15 -11.90 15.80 13.13
N GLY A 16 -12.82 16.47 12.44
CA GLY A 16 -14.24 16.19 12.50
C GLY A 16 -14.70 15.38 11.29
N PRO A 17 -16.02 15.15 11.14
CA PRO A 17 -16.59 14.48 9.98
C PRO A 17 -16.12 15.01 8.61
N PRO A 18 -16.03 16.33 8.36
CA PRO A 18 -15.60 16.81 7.03
C PRO A 18 -14.14 16.50 6.74
N GLU A 19 -13.25 16.58 7.73
CA GLU A 19 -11.84 16.24 7.53
C GLU A 19 -11.65 14.74 7.27
N TYR A 20 -12.40 13.86 7.93
CA TYR A 20 -12.35 12.42 7.64
C TYR A 20 -12.86 12.08 6.24
N PHE A 21 -13.94 12.73 5.80
CA PHE A 21 -14.42 12.61 4.42
C PHE A 21 -13.35 13.04 3.42
N LEU A 22 -12.81 14.26 3.60
CA LEU A 22 -11.78 14.80 2.71
C LEU A 22 -10.48 14.01 2.76
N LEU A 23 -10.09 13.45 3.91
CA LEU A 23 -8.92 12.58 4.04
C LEU A 23 -9.10 11.30 3.21
N ALA A 24 -10.29 10.69 3.24
CA ALA A 24 -10.60 9.52 2.43
C ALA A 24 -10.57 9.84 0.93
N ILE A 25 -11.16 10.98 0.52
CA ILE A 25 -11.08 11.46 -0.87
C ILE A 25 -9.63 11.72 -1.27
N PHE A 26 -8.84 12.36 -0.41
CA PHE A 26 -7.43 12.63 -0.63
C PHE A 26 -6.62 11.35 -0.86
N GLY A 27 -6.78 10.34 0.01
CA GLY A 27 -6.12 9.04 -0.14
C GLY A 27 -6.46 8.36 -1.48
N LEU A 28 -7.73 8.41 -1.89
CA LEU A 28 -8.18 7.85 -3.18
C LEU A 28 -7.66 8.64 -4.39
N THR A 29 -7.59 9.97 -4.29
CA THR A 29 -7.08 10.82 -5.38
C THR A 29 -5.58 10.66 -5.58
N ILE A 30 -4.79 10.57 -4.50
CA ILE A 30 -3.35 10.32 -4.59
C ILE A 30 -3.08 8.97 -5.25
N ILE A 31 -3.74 7.90 -4.81
CA ILE A 31 -3.42 6.59 -5.39
C ILE A 31 -3.81 6.51 -6.86
N ALA A 32 -4.90 7.18 -7.24
CA ALA A 32 -5.30 7.26 -8.63
C ALA A 32 -4.26 8.00 -9.48
N THR A 33 -3.66 9.07 -8.96
CA THR A 33 -2.67 9.86 -9.72
C THR A 33 -1.30 9.20 -9.78
N ILE A 34 -0.96 8.37 -8.79
CA ILE A 34 0.28 7.59 -8.75
C ILE A 34 0.19 6.30 -9.60
N SER A 35 -1.02 5.84 -9.95
CA SER A 35 -1.20 4.62 -10.75
C SER A 35 -0.55 4.73 -12.14
N GLU A 36 0.52 3.96 -12.34
CA GLU A 36 1.56 4.13 -13.37
C GLU A 36 1.06 4.26 -14.82
N GLN A 37 -0.08 3.66 -15.18
CA GLN A 37 -0.47 3.49 -16.58
C GLN A 37 -1.75 4.23 -16.99
N ALA A 38 -2.62 4.58 -16.04
CA ALA A 38 -3.82 5.36 -16.31
C ALA A 38 -4.49 5.82 -15.02
N ILE A 39 -4.47 7.14 -14.77
CA ILE A 39 -5.19 7.78 -13.67
C ILE A 39 -6.66 7.32 -13.61
N PHE A 40 -7.29 7.21 -14.77
CA PHE A 40 -8.67 6.76 -14.90
C PHE A 40 -8.90 5.32 -14.42
N LYS A 41 -7.95 4.40 -14.68
CA LYS A 41 -8.04 3.02 -14.17
C LYS A 41 -7.90 2.98 -12.66
N GLY A 42 -7.01 3.80 -12.10
CA GLY A 42 -6.86 3.96 -10.65
C GLY A 42 -8.14 4.49 -9.99
N LEU A 43 -8.77 5.51 -10.57
CA LEU A 43 -10.05 6.05 -10.10
C LEU A 43 -11.17 5.01 -10.14
N ILE A 44 -11.33 4.29 -11.26
CA ILE A 44 -12.34 3.24 -11.38
C ILE A 44 -12.12 2.14 -10.33
N ALA A 45 -10.88 1.68 -10.17
CA ALA A 45 -10.54 0.65 -9.18
C ALA A 45 -10.85 1.13 -7.74
N GLY A 46 -10.54 2.40 -7.43
CA GLY A 46 -10.87 3.02 -6.14
C GLY A 46 -12.37 3.16 -5.91
N MET A 47 -13.12 3.64 -6.90
CA MET A 47 -14.57 3.72 -6.85
C MET A 47 -15.23 2.35 -6.72
N PHE A 48 -14.71 1.34 -7.41
CA PHE A 48 -15.17 -0.03 -7.23
C PHE A 48 -14.96 -0.51 -5.79
N GLY A 49 -13.79 -0.22 -5.20
CA GLY A 49 -13.55 -0.51 -3.77
C GLY A 49 -14.52 0.21 -2.83
N LEU A 50 -14.82 1.48 -3.10
CA LEU A 50 -15.84 2.24 -2.36
C LEU A 50 -17.21 1.57 -2.45
N LEU A 51 -17.64 1.13 -3.64
CA LEU A 51 -18.91 0.43 -3.83
C LEU A 51 -18.96 -0.91 -3.10
N VAL A 52 -17.85 -1.65 -3.08
CA VAL A 52 -17.74 -2.89 -2.29
C VAL A 52 -17.90 -2.59 -0.80
N SER A 53 -17.35 -1.48 -0.32
CA SER A 53 -17.40 -1.13 1.11
C SER A 53 -18.79 -0.78 1.64
N THR A 54 -19.73 -0.42 0.76
CA THR A 54 -21.12 -0.10 1.15
C THR A 54 -21.97 -1.34 1.35
N ILE A 55 -21.47 -2.53 0.95
CA ILE A 55 -22.14 -3.81 1.19
C ILE A 55 -22.09 -4.11 2.69
N GLY A 56 -23.27 -4.32 3.29
CA GLY A 56 -23.43 -4.63 4.70
C GLY A 56 -24.34 -3.64 5.41
N MET A 57 -24.19 -3.55 6.73
CA MET A 57 -25.00 -2.67 7.57
C MET A 57 -24.70 -1.18 7.32
N ASP A 58 -25.76 -0.41 7.09
CA ASP A 58 -25.70 1.05 7.10
C ASP A 58 -25.20 1.55 8.46
N PRO A 59 -24.10 2.32 8.53
CA PRO A 59 -23.53 2.76 9.80
C PRO A 59 -24.41 3.79 10.54
N LEU A 60 -25.37 4.43 9.86
CA LEU A 60 -26.27 5.43 10.41
C LEU A 60 -27.65 4.85 10.72
N LEU A 61 -28.24 4.15 9.75
CA LEU A 61 -29.61 3.64 9.84
C LEU A 61 -29.69 2.22 10.42
N GLY A 62 -28.57 1.48 10.47
CA GLY A 62 -28.56 0.10 10.97
C GLY A 62 -29.37 -0.86 10.09
N ILE A 63 -29.56 -0.54 8.80
CA ILE A 63 -30.28 -1.38 7.85
C ILE A 63 -29.29 -2.12 6.93
N PRO A 64 -29.51 -3.41 6.61
CA PRO A 64 -28.68 -4.11 5.64
C PRO A 64 -28.83 -3.53 4.23
N ARG A 65 -27.71 -3.26 3.55
CA ARG A 65 -27.64 -2.74 2.18
C ARG A 65 -26.82 -3.68 1.31
N PHE A 66 -27.31 -3.92 0.09
CA PHE A 66 -26.63 -4.76 -0.93
C PHE A 66 -26.28 -6.19 -0.46
N THR A 67 -26.94 -6.72 0.56
CA THR A 67 -26.67 -8.07 1.09
C THR A 67 -27.30 -9.18 0.25
N MET A 68 -28.21 -8.85 -0.68
CA MET A 68 -28.92 -9.81 -1.53
C MET A 68 -29.61 -10.96 -0.76
N GLY A 69 -29.97 -10.73 0.50
CA GLY A 69 -30.55 -11.75 1.39
C GLY A 69 -29.55 -12.74 2.00
N ILE A 70 -28.24 -12.59 1.73
CA ILE A 70 -27.18 -13.43 2.29
C ILE A 70 -26.79 -12.90 3.66
N THR A 71 -27.01 -13.69 4.72
CA THR A 71 -26.71 -13.30 6.11
C THR A 71 -25.24 -12.94 6.32
N ASN A 72 -24.32 -13.66 5.69
CA ASN A 72 -22.87 -13.41 5.81
C ASN A 72 -22.44 -12.04 5.24
N LEU A 73 -23.25 -11.42 4.39
CA LEU A 73 -22.99 -10.07 3.85
C LEU A 73 -23.47 -8.96 4.77
N ILE A 74 -24.19 -9.25 5.85
CA ILE A 74 -24.61 -8.23 6.84
C ILE A 74 -23.39 -7.57 7.48
N ASP A 75 -22.36 -8.36 7.80
CA ASP A 75 -21.06 -7.87 8.31
C ASP A 75 -20.20 -7.20 7.23
N GLY A 76 -20.70 -7.13 5.99
CA GLY A 76 -19.99 -6.64 4.82
C GLY A 76 -18.90 -7.57 4.32
N VAL A 77 -18.20 -7.10 3.27
CA VAL A 77 -17.07 -7.82 2.70
C VAL A 77 -15.87 -7.70 3.64
N GLN A 78 -15.40 -8.83 4.15
CA GLN A 78 -14.27 -8.84 5.07
C GLN A 78 -12.98 -8.42 4.36
N LEU A 79 -12.30 -7.44 4.93
CA LEU A 79 -11.11 -6.83 4.36
C LEU A 79 -9.99 -7.85 4.12
N VAL A 80 -9.69 -8.68 5.13
CA VAL A 80 -8.54 -9.60 5.04
C VAL A 80 -8.73 -10.67 3.97
N PRO A 81 -9.86 -11.40 3.90
CA PRO A 81 -10.13 -12.32 2.79
C PRO A 81 -10.10 -11.63 1.41
N ALA A 82 -10.67 -10.43 1.28
CA ALA A 82 -10.65 -9.68 0.02
C ALA A 82 -9.21 -9.30 -0.39
N MET A 83 -8.36 -8.91 0.56
CA MET A 83 -6.95 -8.59 0.33
C MET A 83 -6.11 -9.81 -0.04
N ILE A 84 -6.30 -10.93 0.67
CA ILE A 84 -5.65 -12.21 0.34
C ILE A 84 -6.03 -12.59 -1.10
N GLY A 85 -7.32 -12.46 -1.45
CA GLY A 85 -7.81 -12.65 -2.81
C GLY A 85 -7.07 -11.75 -3.81
N LEU A 86 -7.18 -10.43 -3.66
CA LEU A 86 -6.66 -9.44 -4.60
C LEU A 86 -5.13 -9.46 -4.81
N PHE A 87 -4.35 -9.95 -3.84
CA PHE A 87 -2.87 -9.87 -3.88
C PHE A 87 -2.13 -11.22 -3.85
N SER A 88 -2.81 -12.34 -3.57
CA SER A 88 -2.15 -13.64 -3.51
C SER A 88 -2.57 -14.56 -4.66
N LEU A 89 -3.87 -14.58 -4.98
CA LEU A 89 -4.38 -15.45 -6.04
C LEU A 89 -3.93 -15.03 -7.46
N PRO A 90 -3.86 -13.74 -7.83
CA PRO A 90 -3.34 -13.33 -9.14
C PRO A 90 -1.89 -13.79 -9.37
N GLU A 91 -1.09 -13.79 -8.32
CA GLU A 91 0.31 -14.23 -8.30
C GLU A 91 0.39 -15.74 -8.49
N VAL A 92 -0.47 -16.50 -7.82
CA VAL A 92 -0.61 -17.95 -8.05
C VAL A 92 -1.01 -18.24 -9.49
N PHE A 93 -2.03 -17.56 -10.01
CA PHE A 93 -2.49 -17.78 -11.38
C PHE A 93 -1.40 -17.43 -12.40
N GLU A 94 -0.61 -16.38 -12.16
CA GLU A 94 0.52 -16.03 -13.03
C GLU A 94 1.66 -17.05 -12.92
N LEU A 95 1.93 -17.58 -11.72
CA LEU A 95 2.88 -18.70 -11.54
C LEU A 95 2.45 -19.92 -12.37
N ILE A 96 1.18 -20.31 -12.30
CA ILE A 96 0.61 -21.43 -13.07
C ILE A 96 0.67 -21.12 -14.57
N ARG A 97 0.25 -19.93 -15.00
CA ARG A 97 0.29 -19.50 -16.41
C ARG A 97 1.71 -19.53 -16.97
N SER A 98 2.67 -19.03 -16.21
CA SER A 98 4.09 -19.02 -16.59
C SER A 98 4.70 -20.42 -16.68
N TYR A 99 4.17 -21.37 -15.90
CA TYR A 99 4.55 -22.78 -15.97
C TYR A 99 3.99 -23.43 -17.24
N VAL A 100 2.70 -23.24 -17.52
CA VAL A 100 2.04 -23.79 -18.73
C VAL A 100 2.60 -23.20 -20.02
N LYS A 101 2.99 -21.92 -20.04
CA LYS A 101 3.60 -21.29 -21.23
C LYS A 101 5.03 -21.73 -21.51
N ASN A 102 5.76 -22.19 -20.50
CA ASN A 102 7.19 -22.53 -20.59
C ASN A 102 7.40 -24.06 -20.58
N ASP A 103 6.62 -24.80 -21.37
CA ASP A 103 6.81 -26.25 -21.54
C ASP A 103 8.03 -26.61 -22.43
N THR A 104 8.84 -25.60 -22.78
CA THR A 104 10.12 -25.78 -23.48
C THR A 104 11.14 -24.77 -22.99
N GLU A 105 12.25 -25.32 -22.50
CA GLU A 105 13.58 -24.73 -22.33
C GLU A 105 13.89 -23.87 -21.09
N ASN A 106 15.05 -24.24 -20.53
CA ASN A 106 15.86 -23.58 -19.53
C ASN A 106 15.38 -23.74 -18.08
N LEU A 107 15.59 -24.96 -17.56
CA LEU A 107 16.23 -25.09 -16.25
C LEU A 107 17.40 -24.10 -16.23
N VAL A 108 17.15 -22.94 -15.63
CA VAL A 108 18.14 -21.88 -15.44
C VAL A 108 19.38 -22.58 -14.93
N ASN A 109 20.44 -22.53 -15.75
CA ASN A 109 21.79 -22.94 -15.43
C ASN A 109 22.00 -22.63 -13.95
N THR A 110 22.05 -23.67 -13.12
CA THR A 110 22.20 -23.54 -11.67
C THR A 110 23.52 -22.83 -11.44
N ARG A 111 23.50 -21.49 -11.42
CA ARG A 111 24.58 -20.72 -10.83
C ARG A 111 24.70 -21.30 -9.45
N ASP A 112 25.88 -21.81 -9.15
CA ASP A 112 26.19 -22.48 -7.89
C ASP A 112 26.14 -21.43 -6.79
N PHE A 113 24.92 -21.09 -6.34
CA PHE A 113 24.64 -20.06 -5.34
C PHE A 113 25.20 -20.45 -3.97
N ARG A 114 25.69 -21.69 -3.81
CA ARG A 114 26.56 -22.12 -2.71
C ARG A 114 27.84 -21.26 -2.60
N LYS A 115 28.21 -20.49 -3.63
CA LYS A 115 29.33 -19.55 -3.64
C LYS A 115 28.96 -18.10 -3.29
N ILE A 116 27.69 -17.78 -2.98
CA ILE A 116 27.36 -16.43 -2.49
C ILE A 116 28.02 -16.25 -1.11
N LYS A 117 29.13 -15.53 -1.07
CA LYS A 117 29.71 -15.04 0.17
C LYS A 117 28.85 -13.87 0.65
N VAL A 118 27.89 -14.16 1.53
CA VAL A 118 27.16 -13.13 2.26
C VAL A 118 28.12 -12.60 3.32
N GLY A 119 28.63 -11.39 3.10
CA GLY A 119 29.57 -10.73 4.00
C GLY A 119 29.08 -9.34 4.36
N PHE A 120 29.42 -8.86 5.55
CA PHE A 120 29.15 -7.48 5.93
C PHE A 120 29.98 -6.53 5.06
N PRO A 121 29.38 -5.45 4.52
CA PRO A 121 30.15 -4.45 3.80
C PRO A 121 31.20 -3.83 4.73
N SER A 122 32.40 -3.57 4.19
CA SER A 122 33.46 -2.88 4.94
C SER A 122 32.95 -1.53 5.48
N LEU A 123 33.34 -1.18 6.71
CA LEU A 123 33.03 0.12 7.32
C LEU A 123 33.41 1.31 6.43
N SER A 124 34.48 1.18 5.65
CA SER A 124 34.90 2.18 4.66
C SER A 124 33.87 2.33 3.53
N HIS A 125 33.32 1.22 3.05
CA HIS A 125 32.27 1.22 2.04
C HIS A 125 30.98 1.86 2.55
N ILE A 126 30.60 1.58 3.80
CA ILE A 126 29.42 2.19 4.45
C ILE A 126 29.59 3.71 4.54
N LYS A 127 30.75 4.18 5.04
CA LYS A 127 31.04 5.62 5.17
C LYS A 127 31.03 6.33 3.81
N LYS A 128 31.60 5.71 2.78
CA LYS A 128 31.61 6.28 1.41
C LYS A 128 30.21 6.53 0.85
N HIS A 129 29.24 5.66 1.17
CA HIS A 129 27.88 5.75 0.65
C HIS A 129 26.86 6.32 1.65
N ALA A 130 27.31 6.79 2.82
CA ALA A 130 26.43 7.26 3.90
C ALA A 130 25.43 8.34 3.44
N LEU A 131 25.87 9.27 2.59
CA LEU A 131 24.99 10.31 2.04
C LEU A 131 23.92 9.74 1.11
N ILE A 132 24.25 8.72 0.31
CA ILE A 132 23.29 8.02 -0.56
C ILE A 132 22.26 7.28 0.28
N TYR A 133 22.71 6.57 1.33
CA TYR A 133 21.80 5.88 2.25
C TYR A 133 20.83 6.85 2.92
N LEU A 134 21.34 7.97 3.46
CA LEU A 134 20.51 8.98 4.13
C LEU A 134 19.48 9.59 3.16
N LYS A 135 19.95 10.09 2.01
CA LYS A 135 19.11 10.74 1.00
C LYS A 135 18.04 9.79 0.46
N SER A 136 18.42 8.55 0.17
CA SER A 136 17.50 7.54 -0.34
C SER A 136 16.51 7.07 0.74
N SER A 137 16.94 7.02 2.01
CA SER A 137 16.03 6.72 3.13
C SER A 137 15.00 7.83 3.35
N VAL A 138 15.38 9.10 3.16
CA VAL A 138 14.43 10.23 3.20
C VAL A 138 13.42 10.12 2.07
N ILE A 139 13.88 9.84 0.84
CA ILE A 139 12.99 9.60 -0.31
C ILE A 139 12.06 8.43 -0.02
N GLY A 140 12.60 7.31 0.48
CA GLY A 140 11.82 6.13 0.84
C GLY A 140 10.75 6.44 1.88
N THR A 141 11.13 7.10 2.99
CA THR A 141 10.19 7.49 4.04
C THR A 141 9.09 8.41 3.50
N TYR A 142 9.46 9.40 2.69
CA TYR A 142 8.51 10.35 2.08
C TYR A 142 7.54 9.64 1.14
N VAL A 143 8.04 8.80 0.24
CA VAL A 143 7.20 8.03 -0.68
C VAL A 143 6.32 7.05 0.10
N GLY A 144 6.82 6.43 1.16
CA GLY A 144 6.01 5.57 2.03
C GLY A 144 4.85 6.31 2.70
N MET A 145 5.02 7.59 3.05
CA MET A 145 3.92 8.40 3.59
C MET A 145 2.82 8.68 2.57
N LEU A 146 3.08 8.51 1.26
CA LEU A 146 2.09 8.71 0.21
C LEU A 146 1.26 7.43 0.01
N PRO A 147 -0.07 7.48 0.16
CA PRO A 147 -0.94 6.33 -0.05
C PRO A 147 -0.78 5.72 -1.45
N GLY A 148 -0.47 4.44 -1.50
CA GLY A 148 -0.39 3.65 -2.73
C GLY A 148 0.90 3.78 -3.53
N ALA A 149 1.92 4.50 -3.04
CA ALA A 149 3.15 4.70 -3.79
C ALA A 149 4.09 3.48 -3.76
N GLY A 150 4.07 2.68 -2.69
CA GLY A 150 4.78 1.40 -2.61
C GLY A 150 6.31 1.48 -2.77
N GLY A 151 6.97 0.31 -2.68
CA GLY A 151 8.44 0.23 -2.69
C GLY A 151 9.08 0.48 -4.04
N SER A 152 8.45 0.03 -5.13
CA SER A 152 9.02 0.18 -6.48
C SER A 152 9.20 1.65 -6.86
N ILE A 153 8.21 2.51 -6.59
CA ILE A 153 8.30 3.95 -6.88
C ILE A 153 9.39 4.60 -6.02
N ALA A 154 9.46 4.24 -4.73
CA ALA A 154 10.50 4.74 -3.83
C ALA A 154 11.90 4.39 -4.36
N SER A 155 12.11 3.13 -4.74
CA SER A 155 13.38 2.65 -5.31
C SER A 155 13.72 3.34 -6.63
N PHE A 156 12.78 3.48 -7.56
CA PHE A 156 13.01 4.16 -8.84
C PHE A 156 13.32 5.64 -8.66
N MET A 157 12.60 6.34 -7.78
CA MET A 157 12.85 7.75 -7.47
C MET A 157 14.24 7.93 -6.86
N ALA A 158 14.59 7.11 -5.87
CA ALA A 158 15.91 7.17 -5.24
C ALA A 158 17.03 6.80 -6.21
N TYR A 159 16.82 5.81 -7.08
CA TYR A 159 17.76 5.42 -8.13
C TYR A 159 18.02 6.56 -9.12
N ASN A 160 16.96 7.18 -9.64
CA ASN A 160 17.07 8.31 -10.56
C ASN A 160 17.76 9.50 -9.91
N GLU A 161 17.44 9.74 -8.65
CA GLU A 161 18.05 10.82 -7.88
C GLU A 161 19.53 10.55 -7.61
N ALA A 162 19.91 9.31 -7.28
CA ALA A 162 21.29 8.90 -7.12
C ALA A 162 22.07 9.05 -8.42
N LYS A 163 21.50 8.59 -9.55
CA LYS A 163 22.06 8.75 -10.90
C LYS A 163 22.31 10.23 -11.23
N ARG A 164 21.33 11.09 -10.96
CA ARG A 164 21.42 12.54 -11.19
C ARG A 164 22.54 13.19 -10.38
N SER A 165 22.75 12.74 -9.14
CA SER A 165 23.79 13.29 -8.25
C SER A 165 25.15 12.59 -8.35
N SER A 166 25.26 11.52 -9.13
CA SER A 166 26.50 10.76 -9.24
C SER A 166 27.50 11.46 -10.15
N LYS A 167 28.80 11.24 -9.87
CA LYS A 167 29.90 11.63 -10.76
C LYS A 167 30.02 10.71 -11.97
N HIS A 168 29.42 9.51 -11.90
CA HIS A 168 29.49 8.46 -12.92
C HIS A 168 28.08 7.98 -13.33
N PRO A 169 27.21 8.87 -13.83
CA PRO A 169 25.84 8.50 -14.23
C PRO A 169 25.78 7.42 -15.32
N GLU A 170 26.83 7.27 -16.11
CA GLU A 170 26.98 6.27 -17.17
C GLU A 170 27.07 4.82 -16.66
N LEU A 171 27.51 4.61 -15.41
CA LEU A 171 27.63 3.28 -14.81
C LEU A 171 26.30 2.76 -14.24
N PHE A 172 25.26 3.60 -14.18
CA PHE A 172 23.93 3.20 -13.70
C PHE A 172 23.27 2.26 -14.70
N GLY A 173 22.96 1.04 -14.24
CA GLY A 173 22.38 -0.05 -15.02
C GLY A 173 23.30 -1.26 -15.09
N THR A 174 24.58 -1.08 -14.75
CA THR A 174 25.61 -2.14 -14.72
C THR A 174 25.68 -2.91 -13.40
N GLY A 175 24.90 -2.49 -12.39
CA GLY A 175 25.01 -3.01 -11.02
C GLY A 175 25.97 -2.23 -10.12
N ILE A 176 26.27 -0.97 -10.44
CA ILE A 176 27.06 -0.09 -9.57
C ILE A 176 26.48 0.00 -8.15
N SER A 177 27.36 -0.02 -7.14
CA SER A 177 27.01 -0.01 -5.72
C SER A 177 26.08 1.14 -5.34
N GLU A 178 26.28 2.34 -5.91
CA GLU A 178 25.47 3.53 -5.66
C GLU A 178 23.99 3.33 -6.04
N GLY A 179 23.73 2.65 -7.17
CA GLY A 179 22.36 2.39 -7.63
C GLY A 179 21.65 1.35 -6.76
N ILE A 180 22.36 0.31 -6.34
CA ILE A 180 21.83 -0.72 -5.43
C ILE A 180 21.56 -0.10 -4.05
N ALA A 181 22.56 0.61 -3.51
CA ALA A 181 22.47 1.31 -2.24
C ALA A 181 21.27 2.26 -2.17
N ALA A 182 21.04 3.04 -3.24
CA ALA A 182 19.92 3.96 -3.31
C ALA A 182 18.57 3.23 -3.32
N SER A 183 18.42 2.24 -4.20
CA SER A 183 17.16 1.51 -4.39
C SER A 183 16.75 0.73 -3.14
N GLU A 184 17.70 0.01 -2.53
CA GLU A 184 17.45 -0.82 -1.35
C GLU A 184 17.25 0.02 -0.08
N SER A 185 17.98 1.12 0.07
CA SER A 185 17.77 2.02 1.22
C SER A 185 16.41 2.69 1.17
N ALA A 186 15.97 3.10 -0.03
CA ALA A 186 14.65 3.68 -0.21
C ALA A 186 13.54 2.65 0.04
N ASN A 187 13.67 1.43 -0.51
CA ASN A 187 12.72 0.35 -0.27
C ASN A 187 12.58 0.05 1.23
N ASN A 188 13.71 -0.08 1.93
CA ASN A 188 13.70 -0.41 3.36
C ASN A 188 13.12 0.73 4.22
N ALA A 189 13.46 1.99 3.91
CA ALA A 189 12.91 3.14 4.63
C ALA A 189 11.41 3.38 4.35
N MET A 190 10.95 3.03 3.14
CA MET A 190 9.56 3.14 2.72
C MET A 190 8.62 2.30 3.60
N ALA A 191 9.04 1.09 3.99
CA ALA A 191 8.26 0.23 4.88
C ALA A 191 7.90 0.94 6.20
N GLY A 192 8.87 1.58 6.86
CA GLY A 192 8.61 2.36 8.07
C GLY A 192 7.81 3.65 7.81
N GLY A 193 7.97 4.25 6.63
CA GLY A 193 7.19 5.41 6.17
C GLY A 193 5.71 5.11 5.98
N ALA A 194 5.40 3.96 5.36
CA ALA A 194 4.03 3.50 5.07
C ALA A 194 3.18 3.27 6.32
N LEU A 195 3.82 2.96 7.44
CA LEU A 195 3.15 2.78 8.72
C LEU A 195 2.77 4.10 9.41
N ILE A 196 3.39 5.22 9.04
CA ILE A 196 3.11 6.52 9.67
C ILE A 196 1.66 6.95 9.44
N PRO A 197 1.16 7.13 8.20
CA PRO A 197 -0.23 7.49 7.98
C PRO A 197 -1.19 6.35 8.34
N MET A 198 -0.73 5.10 8.24
CA MET A 198 -1.54 3.93 8.60
C MET A 198 -1.94 3.99 10.08
N LEU A 199 -0.97 4.13 10.98
CA LEU A 199 -1.22 4.13 12.42
C LEU A 199 -1.89 5.41 12.91
N THR A 200 -1.58 6.55 12.29
CA THR A 200 -2.03 7.88 12.78
C THR A 200 -3.34 8.35 12.16
N LEU A 201 -3.57 8.06 10.89
CA LEU A 201 -4.73 8.53 10.12
C LEU A 201 -5.64 7.38 9.67
N GLY A 202 -5.24 6.13 9.84
CA GLY A 202 -5.99 4.99 9.32
C GLY A 202 -5.93 4.89 7.79
N VAL A 203 -4.88 5.43 7.16
CA VAL A 203 -4.69 5.39 5.70
C VAL A 203 -3.37 4.69 5.37
N PRO A 204 -3.38 3.49 4.77
CA PRO A 204 -2.14 2.76 4.53
C PRO A 204 -1.33 3.35 3.37
N GLY A 205 0.00 3.38 3.54
CA GLY A 205 0.94 3.88 2.52
C GLY A 205 1.14 2.91 1.34
N ASP A 206 0.99 1.61 1.56
CA ASP A 206 1.16 0.57 0.54
C ASP A 206 0.29 -0.67 0.83
N SER A 207 0.40 -1.70 0.00
CA SER A 207 -0.34 -2.95 0.16
C SER A 207 0.03 -3.69 1.44
N VAL A 208 1.30 -3.68 1.85
CA VAL A 208 1.75 -4.36 3.08
C VAL A 208 1.19 -3.68 4.32
N ALA A 209 1.23 -2.34 4.39
CA ALA A 209 0.63 -1.57 5.47
C ALA A 209 -0.89 -1.77 5.54
N ALA A 210 -1.56 -1.95 4.41
CA ALA A 210 -2.99 -2.29 4.39
C ALA A 210 -3.26 -3.68 4.99
N ILE A 211 -2.38 -4.67 4.77
CA ILE A 211 -2.52 -6.01 5.36
C ILE A 211 -2.32 -5.90 6.88
N MET A 212 -1.31 -5.14 7.30
CA MET A 212 -1.06 -4.86 8.72
C MET A 212 -2.22 -4.13 9.39
N MET A 213 -2.87 -3.19 8.71
CA MET A 213 -4.09 -2.56 9.21
C MET A 213 -5.19 -3.58 9.46
N GLY A 214 -5.44 -4.49 8.52
CA GLY A 214 -6.38 -5.59 8.72
C GLY A 214 -6.03 -6.47 9.94
N ALA A 215 -4.75 -6.80 10.11
CA ALA A 215 -4.26 -7.57 11.26
C ALA A 215 -4.48 -6.83 12.59
N LEU A 216 -4.22 -5.52 12.65
CA LEU A 216 -4.48 -4.72 13.84
C LEU A 216 -5.98 -4.68 14.17
N MET A 217 -6.83 -4.48 13.16
CA MET A 217 -8.28 -4.46 13.34
C MET A 217 -8.82 -5.79 13.86
N ILE A 218 -8.25 -6.93 13.47
CA ILE A 218 -8.60 -8.25 14.02
C ILE A 218 -8.32 -8.32 15.52
N HIS A 219 -7.24 -7.69 15.99
CA HIS A 219 -6.90 -7.59 17.41
C HIS A 219 -7.67 -6.48 18.14
N GLY A 220 -8.67 -5.86 17.52
CA GLY A 220 -9.44 -4.75 18.09
C GLY A 220 -8.66 -3.42 18.15
N LEU A 221 -7.48 -3.36 17.52
CA LEU A 221 -6.65 -2.17 17.48
C LEU A 221 -7.02 -1.37 16.23
N GLN A 222 -7.87 -0.35 16.41
CA GLN A 222 -8.29 0.52 15.31
C GLN A 222 -7.23 1.60 15.03
N PRO A 223 -6.57 1.60 13.86
CA PRO A 223 -5.59 2.63 13.53
C PRO A 223 -6.24 4.01 13.40
N GLY A 224 -5.49 5.05 13.72
CA GLY A 224 -5.98 6.41 13.84
C GLY A 224 -5.73 7.00 15.22
N ASN A 225 -6.48 8.04 15.55
CA ASN A 225 -6.38 8.74 16.83
C ASN A 225 -6.51 7.81 18.05
N ALA A 226 -7.53 6.93 18.05
CA ALA A 226 -7.82 6.02 19.16
C ALA A 226 -6.62 5.13 19.54
N LEU A 227 -5.74 4.84 18.58
CA LEU A 227 -4.56 4.04 18.80
C LEU A 227 -3.52 4.79 19.66
N PHE A 228 -3.35 6.10 19.44
CA PHE A 228 -2.40 6.93 20.18
C PHE A 228 -2.95 7.53 21.49
N THR A 229 -4.26 7.40 21.74
CA THR A 229 -4.90 7.85 22.97
C THR A 229 -5.26 6.69 23.90
N SER A 230 -6.07 5.74 23.43
CA SER A 230 -6.58 4.63 24.23
C SER A 230 -5.61 3.45 24.31
N ASN A 231 -4.74 3.27 23.32
CA ASN A 231 -3.81 2.15 23.21
C ASN A 231 -2.35 2.62 23.06
N ALA A 232 -2.01 3.77 23.67
CA ALA A 232 -0.73 4.42 23.47
C ALA A 232 0.45 3.52 23.87
N ASP A 233 0.32 2.78 24.97
CA ASP A 233 1.27 1.79 25.45
C ASP A 233 1.54 0.69 24.41
N ILE A 234 0.48 0.18 23.76
CA ILE A 234 0.60 -0.81 22.69
C ILE A 234 1.30 -0.21 21.47
N VAL A 235 0.96 1.03 21.09
CA VAL A 235 1.56 1.70 19.93
C VAL A 235 3.04 1.97 20.12
N TYR A 236 3.44 2.53 21.26
CA TYR A 236 4.86 2.81 21.49
C TYR A 236 5.66 1.52 21.62
N THR A 237 5.09 0.48 22.24
CA THR A 237 5.69 -0.86 22.26
C THR A 237 5.84 -1.41 20.85
N PHE A 238 4.82 -1.28 20.00
CA PHE A 238 4.85 -1.69 18.60
C PHE A 238 5.91 -0.94 17.79
N ILE A 239 6.01 0.39 17.96
CA ILE A 239 7.04 1.22 17.31
C ILE A 239 8.44 0.74 17.72
N ILE A 240 8.68 0.53 19.01
CA ILE A 240 9.98 0.04 19.52
C ILE A 240 10.27 -1.37 18.99
N ALA A 241 9.27 -2.24 18.97
CA ALA A 241 9.37 -3.59 18.42
C ALA A 241 9.74 -3.57 16.93
N LEU A 242 9.28 -2.59 16.15
CA LEU A 242 9.71 -2.42 14.75
C LEU A 242 11.19 -2.05 14.62
N TYR A 243 11.73 -1.23 15.51
CA TYR A 243 13.18 -0.96 15.52
C TYR A 243 13.97 -2.23 15.84
N LEU A 244 13.52 -2.99 16.84
CA LEU A 244 14.12 -4.29 17.17
C LEU A 244 13.99 -5.27 16.00
N ALA A 245 12.84 -5.32 15.34
CA ALA A 245 12.59 -6.16 14.18
C ALA A 245 13.52 -5.82 13.01
N ASN A 246 13.86 -4.55 12.79
CA ASN A 246 14.85 -4.15 11.78
C ASN A 246 16.27 -4.65 12.13
N ILE A 247 16.66 -4.60 13.40
CA ILE A 247 17.95 -5.15 13.86
C ILE A 247 17.96 -6.68 13.66
N LEU A 248 16.90 -7.35 14.07
CA LEU A 248 16.74 -8.79 13.88
C LEU A 248 16.71 -9.14 12.39
N MET A 249 16.06 -8.35 11.55
CA MET A 249 16.03 -8.54 10.10
C MET A 249 17.43 -8.44 9.49
N LEU A 250 18.31 -7.57 9.98
CA LEU A 250 19.70 -7.56 9.54
C LEU A 250 20.42 -8.88 9.90
N LEU A 251 20.23 -9.37 11.14
CA LEU A 251 20.86 -10.61 11.61
C LEU A 251 20.32 -11.83 10.86
N PHE A 252 19.00 -12.03 10.89
CA PHE A 252 18.32 -13.13 10.21
C PHE A 252 18.46 -13.02 8.69
N GLY A 253 18.34 -11.82 8.10
CA GLY A 253 18.49 -11.63 6.67
C GLY A 253 19.87 -12.04 6.17
N THR A 254 20.93 -11.67 6.90
CA THR A 254 22.31 -12.05 6.56
C THR A 254 22.52 -13.56 6.70
N PHE A 255 22.00 -14.17 7.77
CA PHE A 255 22.13 -15.61 8.03
C PHE A 255 21.27 -16.46 7.08
N CYS A 256 20.04 -16.03 6.80
CA CYS A 256 19.05 -16.74 6.00
C CYS A 256 19.21 -16.49 4.49
N ALA A 257 19.95 -15.46 4.06
CA ALA A 257 20.13 -15.13 2.63
C ALA A 257 20.55 -16.33 1.75
N PRO A 258 21.52 -17.19 2.14
CA PRO A 258 21.85 -18.37 1.36
C PRO A 258 20.68 -19.35 1.25
N TYR A 259 19.90 -19.52 2.30
CA TYR A 259 18.73 -20.40 2.30
C TYR A 259 17.59 -19.83 1.43
N PHE A 260 17.33 -18.53 1.50
CA PHE A 260 16.33 -17.88 0.63
C PHE A 260 16.70 -17.96 -0.85
N SER A 261 18.00 -17.95 -1.18
CA SER A 261 18.46 -18.17 -2.56
C SER A 261 18.17 -19.59 -3.08
N VAL A 262 17.96 -20.57 -2.19
CA VAL A 262 17.52 -21.92 -2.58
C VAL A 262 16.02 -21.94 -2.84
N VAL A 263 15.23 -21.20 -2.06
CA VAL A 263 13.77 -21.10 -2.23
C VAL A 263 13.41 -20.60 -3.63
N THR A 264 14.20 -19.70 -4.21
CA THR A 264 13.97 -19.21 -5.59
C THR A 264 14.13 -20.30 -6.67
N ASN A 265 14.75 -21.44 -6.34
CA ASN A 265 14.85 -22.61 -7.21
C ASN A 265 13.72 -23.62 -7.00
N THR A 266 12.79 -23.36 -6.07
CA THR A 266 11.65 -24.26 -5.84
C THR A 266 10.77 -24.31 -7.08
N PRO A 267 10.31 -25.51 -7.51
CA PRO A 267 9.41 -25.63 -8.63
C PRO A 267 8.16 -24.75 -8.44
N ARG A 268 7.81 -23.97 -9.48
CA ARG A 268 6.71 -22.99 -9.43
C ARG A 268 5.37 -23.60 -9.02
N HIS A 269 5.12 -24.87 -9.39
CA HIS A 269 3.90 -25.57 -9.01
C HIS A 269 3.81 -25.86 -7.51
N ILE A 270 4.93 -26.18 -6.84
CA ILE A 270 4.97 -26.39 -5.37
C ILE A 270 4.71 -25.06 -4.66
N LEU A 271 5.33 -23.97 -5.16
CA LEU A 271 5.11 -22.65 -4.61
C LEU A 271 3.64 -22.22 -4.75
N ALA A 272 3.06 -22.40 -5.94
CA ALA A 272 1.65 -22.13 -6.21
C ALA A 272 0.72 -22.92 -5.29
N ALA A 273 0.91 -24.25 -5.16
CA ALA A 273 0.11 -25.10 -4.30
C ALA A 273 0.20 -24.69 -2.82
N THR A 274 1.41 -24.38 -2.35
CA THR A 274 1.64 -23.95 -0.96
C THR A 274 0.95 -22.63 -0.66
N VAL A 275 1.08 -21.64 -1.55
CA VAL A 275 0.41 -20.34 -1.39
C VAL A 275 -1.11 -20.52 -1.43
N MET A 276 -1.65 -21.37 -2.31
CA MET A 276 -3.09 -21.68 -2.34
C MET A 276 -3.60 -22.25 -1.01
N VAL A 277 -2.90 -23.23 -0.43
CA VAL A 277 -3.30 -23.81 0.85
C VAL A 277 -3.25 -22.76 1.97
N LEU A 278 -2.17 -21.97 2.03
CA LEU A 278 -2.01 -20.94 3.06
C LEU A 278 -3.03 -19.81 2.93
N THR A 279 -3.43 -19.43 1.72
CA THR A 279 -4.45 -18.39 1.49
C THR A 279 -5.83 -18.87 1.90
N VAL A 280 -6.19 -20.11 1.59
CA VAL A 280 -7.45 -20.73 2.07
C VAL A 280 -7.47 -20.80 3.60
N ILE A 281 -6.40 -21.31 4.22
CA ILE A 281 -6.28 -21.36 5.68
C ILE A 281 -6.37 -19.95 6.26
N GLY A 282 -5.63 -18.98 5.73
CA GLY A 282 -5.62 -17.60 6.21
C GLY A 282 -6.99 -16.92 6.13
N SER A 283 -7.72 -17.12 5.04
CA SER A 283 -9.08 -16.57 4.88
C SER A 283 -10.08 -17.20 5.86
N PHE A 284 -9.99 -18.52 6.08
CA PHE A 284 -10.90 -19.24 6.98
C PHE A 284 -10.59 -19.00 8.47
N SER A 285 -9.32 -18.91 8.85
CA SER A 285 -8.88 -18.95 10.25
C SER A 285 -9.35 -17.76 11.10
N LEU A 286 -9.77 -16.67 10.48
CA LEU A 286 -10.19 -15.46 11.18
C LEU A 286 -11.55 -15.57 11.84
N ARG A 287 -12.53 -16.12 11.13
CA ARG A 287 -13.93 -16.25 11.61
C ARG A 287 -14.42 -17.70 11.62
N GLY A 288 -13.63 -18.65 11.15
CA GLY A 288 -14.06 -20.03 10.94
C GLY A 288 -15.19 -20.13 9.91
N ASN A 289 -15.28 -19.18 8.97
CA ASN A 289 -16.41 -19.04 8.06
C ASN A 289 -15.99 -19.37 6.62
N VAL A 290 -16.65 -20.36 6.01
CA VAL A 290 -16.39 -20.75 4.61
C VAL A 290 -16.75 -19.62 3.63
N PHE A 291 -17.66 -18.72 4.01
CA PHE A 291 -17.99 -17.55 3.19
C PHE A 291 -16.77 -16.66 2.93
N ASP A 292 -15.84 -16.56 3.88
CA ASP A 292 -14.61 -15.79 3.70
C ASP A 292 -13.70 -16.41 2.62
N VAL A 293 -13.71 -17.73 2.48
CA VAL A 293 -13.01 -18.43 1.40
C VAL A 293 -13.64 -18.07 0.04
N TYR A 294 -14.97 -17.98 -0.03
CA TYR A 294 -15.66 -17.56 -1.27
C TYR A 294 -15.36 -16.10 -1.62
N VAL A 295 -15.33 -15.21 -0.62
CA VAL A 295 -14.90 -13.81 -0.80
C VAL A 295 -13.48 -13.78 -1.35
N MET A 296 -12.54 -14.50 -0.72
CA MET A 296 -11.16 -14.60 -1.17
C MET A 296 -11.06 -15.07 -2.62
N ILE A 297 -11.74 -16.16 -3.00
CA ILE A 297 -11.74 -16.68 -4.38
C ILE A 297 -12.30 -15.63 -5.36
N THR A 298 -13.43 -15.02 -5.03
CA THR A 298 -14.08 -14.01 -5.88
C THR A 298 -13.17 -12.82 -6.13
N PHE A 299 -12.58 -12.27 -5.07
CA PHE A 299 -11.64 -11.16 -5.15
C PHE A 299 -10.30 -11.56 -5.80
N GLY A 300 -9.90 -12.82 -5.73
CA GLY A 300 -8.72 -13.32 -6.45
C GLY A 300 -8.92 -13.44 -7.95
N ILE A 301 -10.07 -13.93 -8.38
CA ILE A 301 -10.44 -13.92 -9.80
C ILE A 301 -10.51 -12.48 -10.30
N LEU A 302 -11.17 -11.60 -9.54
CA LEU A 302 -11.24 -10.17 -9.86
C LEU A 302 -9.84 -9.54 -9.95
N GLY A 303 -8.97 -9.78 -8.97
CA GLY A 303 -7.60 -9.25 -8.94
C GLY A 303 -6.80 -9.71 -10.16
N TYR A 304 -7.01 -10.93 -10.62
CA TYR A 304 -6.37 -11.45 -11.82
C TYR A 304 -6.87 -10.76 -13.09
N ILE A 305 -8.18 -10.53 -13.20
CA ILE A 305 -8.79 -9.75 -14.29
C ILE A 305 -8.27 -8.31 -14.28
N MET A 306 -8.18 -7.68 -13.10
CA MET A 306 -7.63 -6.34 -12.95
C MET A 306 -6.19 -6.28 -13.45
N LYS A 307 -5.32 -7.18 -12.97
CA LYS A 307 -3.91 -7.25 -13.35
C LYS A 307 -3.73 -7.45 -14.85
N THR A 308 -4.51 -8.35 -15.46
CA THR A 308 -4.45 -8.63 -16.92
C THR A 308 -4.90 -7.44 -17.78
N HIS A 309 -5.79 -6.59 -17.29
CA HIS A 309 -6.25 -5.37 -17.97
C HIS A 309 -5.48 -4.10 -17.56
N GLY A 310 -4.44 -4.23 -16.75
CA GLY A 310 -3.60 -3.11 -16.28
C GLY A 310 -4.28 -2.20 -15.25
N PHE A 311 -5.24 -2.73 -14.49
CA PHE A 311 -5.75 -2.10 -13.27
C PHE A 311 -4.90 -2.56 -12.08
N SER A 312 -4.48 -1.62 -11.24
CA SER A 312 -3.84 -1.96 -9.97
C SER A 312 -4.91 -2.37 -8.95
N PRO A 313 -4.72 -3.47 -8.18
CA PRO A 313 -5.61 -3.85 -7.08
C PRO A 313 -5.50 -2.93 -5.86
N ILE A 314 -4.41 -2.17 -5.71
CA ILE A 314 -4.16 -1.33 -4.54
C ILE A 314 -5.25 -0.24 -4.36
N PRO A 315 -5.66 0.53 -5.40
CA PRO A 315 -6.80 1.44 -5.30
C PRO A 315 -8.09 0.78 -4.80
N THR A 316 -8.40 -0.44 -5.23
CA THR A 316 -9.60 -1.15 -4.77
C THR A 316 -9.54 -1.45 -3.28
N VAL A 317 -8.41 -1.93 -2.78
CA VAL A 317 -8.24 -2.17 -1.35
C VAL A 317 -8.35 -0.87 -0.55
N LEU A 318 -7.73 0.22 -1.03
CA LEU A 318 -7.90 1.53 -0.41
C LEU A 318 -9.35 2.00 -0.44
N GLY A 319 -10.09 1.77 -1.52
CA GLY A 319 -11.52 2.04 -1.59
C GLY A 319 -12.32 1.27 -0.53
N ILE A 320 -12.00 -0.01 -0.33
CA ILE A 320 -12.66 -0.85 0.68
C ILE A 320 -12.39 -0.30 2.09
N ILE A 321 -11.16 0.11 2.37
CA ILE A 321 -10.74 0.65 3.67
C ILE A 321 -11.31 2.05 3.92
N LEU A 322 -11.21 2.93 2.93
CA LEU A 322 -11.55 4.35 3.06
C LEU A 322 -13.05 4.61 2.89
N GLY A 323 -13.80 3.70 2.30
CA GLY A 323 -15.23 3.88 2.06
C GLY A 323 -16.07 4.06 3.32
N PRO A 324 -15.92 3.23 4.37
CA PRO A 324 -16.62 3.44 5.64
C PRO A 324 -16.21 4.75 6.32
N ILE A 325 -14.95 5.18 6.15
CA ILE A 325 -14.45 6.46 6.68
C ILE A 325 -15.09 7.63 5.91
N ALA A 326 -15.13 7.54 4.58
CA ALA A 326 -15.76 8.52 3.70
C ALA A 326 -17.27 8.63 3.98
N GLU A 327 -17.97 7.51 4.06
CA GLU A 327 -19.42 7.47 4.29
C GLU A 327 -19.78 8.06 5.67
N LYS A 328 -19.10 7.63 6.73
CA LYS A 328 -19.32 8.20 8.07
C LYS A 328 -18.99 9.70 8.12
N GLY A 329 -17.89 10.10 7.47
CA GLY A 329 -17.49 11.50 7.38
C GLY A 329 -18.49 12.37 6.62
N LEU A 330 -18.99 11.88 5.49
CA LEU A 330 -19.98 12.57 4.67
C LEU A 330 -21.32 12.69 5.42
N ASN A 331 -21.82 11.59 5.97
CA ASN A 331 -23.08 11.58 6.73
C ASN A 331 -22.99 12.47 7.97
N GLY A 332 -21.89 12.42 8.70
CA GLY A 332 -21.67 13.31 9.84
C GLY A 332 -21.58 14.78 9.42
N THR A 333 -20.99 15.08 8.26
CA THR A 333 -20.95 16.45 7.73
C THR A 333 -22.32 16.94 7.33
N LEU A 334 -23.11 16.11 6.64
CA LEU A 334 -24.50 16.39 6.29
C LEU A 334 -25.35 16.69 7.52
N ALA A 335 -25.21 15.87 8.57
CA ALA A 335 -25.93 16.06 9.82
C ALA A 335 -25.58 17.38 10.53
N ILE A 336 -24.30 17.76 10.59
CA ILE A 336 -23.85 18.98 11.28
C ILE A 336 -24.16 20.24 10.46
N SER A 337 -24.10 20.15 9.14
CA SER A 337 -24.42 21.27 8.23
C SER A 337 -25.92 21.48 8.03
N TYR A 338 -26.78 20.65 8.65
CA TYR A 338 -28.23 20.61 8.40
C TYR A 338 -28.59 20.48 6.90
N GLY A 339 -27.67 19.95 6.08
CA GLY A 339 -27.82 19.86 4.63
C GLY A 339 -27.55 21.17 3.86
N ASP A 340 -27.31 22.29 4.54
CA ASP A 340 -27.03 23.58 3.90
C ASP A 340 -25.57 23.67 3.43
N ASN A 341 -25.36 24.09 2.17
CA ASN A 341 -24.06 24.42 1.55
C ASN A 341 -22.83 23.70 2.14
N ILE A 342 -22.84 22.36 2.09
CA ILE A 342 -21.79 21.47 2.63
C ILE A 342 -20.37 21.93 2.24
N ILE A 343 -20.22 22.38 0.99
CA ILE A 343 -18.94 22.85 0.45
C ILE A 343 -18.45 24.08 1.21
N LEU A 344 -19.33 25.06 1.46
CA LEU A 344 -18.98 26.26 2.21
C LEU A 344 -18.59 25.89 3.65
N PHE A 345 -19.34 24.99 4.28
CA PHE A 345 -19.03 24.49 5.62
C PHE A 345 -17.64 23.85 5.67
N MET A 346 -17.28 23.02 4.69
CA MET A 346 -15.93 22.44 4.58
C MET A 346 -14.86 23.53 4.38
N LEU A 347 -15.10 24.53 3.53
CA LEU A 347 -14.14 25.60 3.25
C LEU A 347 -13.86 26.51 4.46
N MET A 348 -14.83 26.66 5.38
CA MET A 348 -14.64 27.46 6.60
C MET A 348 -13.74 26.78 7.64
N ARG A 349 -13.47 25.48 7.51
CA ARG A 349 -12.58 24.76 8.44
C ARG A 349 -11.14 24.72 7.90
N PRO A 350 -10.14 25.21 8.66
CA PRO A 350 -8.76 25.33 8.16
C PRO A 350 -8.14 24.01 7.66
N ILE A 351 -8.38 22.90 8.37
CA ILE A 351 -7.83 21.60 8.00
C ILE A 351 -8.50 21.06 6.74
N SER A 352 -9.82 21.17 6.65
CA SER A 352 -10.59 20.80 5.45
C SER A 352 -10.12 21.60 4.23
N LEU A 353 -9.88 22.91 4.38
CA LEU A 353 -9.35 23.75 3.31
C LEU A 353 -7.97 23.25 2.82
N VAL A 354 -7.06 22.91 3.73
CA VAL A 354 -5.76 22.33 3.37
C VAL A 354 -5.92 21.01 2.61
N LEU A 355 -6.79 20.11 3.08
CA LEU A 355 -7.06 18.84 2.39
C LEU A 355 -7.66 19.07 0.99
N ILE A 356 -8.59 20.00 0.84
CA ILE A 356 -9.16 20.38 -0.46
C ILE A 356 -8.07 20.90 -1.40
N LEU A 357 -7.20 21.79 -0.92
CA LEU A 357 -6.08 22.31 -1.72
C LEU A 357 -5.12 21.18 -2.13
N LEU A 358 -4.83 20.23 -1.25
CA LEU A 358 -4.00 19.07 -1.55
C LEU A 358 -4.67 18.13 -2.57
N ILE A 359 -5.97 17.90 -2.46
CA ILE A 359 -6.75 17.14 -3.46
C ILE A 359 -6.66 17.82 -4.82
N VAL A 360 -6.99 19.12 -4.88
CA VAL A 360 -6.96 19.92 -6.11
C VAL A 360 -5.56 19.92 -6.73
N PHE A 361 -4.51 20.06 -5.92
CA PHE A 361 -3.13 20.00 -6.39
C PHE A 361 -2.75 18.62 -6.91
N SER A 362 -3.11 17.56 -6.17
CA SER A 362 -2.80 16.18 -6.53
C SER A 362 -3.37 15.77 -7.88
N VAL A 363 -4.58 16.24 -8.21
CA VAL A 363 -5.24 15.96 -9.49
C VAL A 363 -4.85 16.99 -10.56
N GLY A 364 -4.80 18.27 -10.20
CA GLY A 364 -4.59 19.38 -11.10
C GLY A 364 -3.22 19.37 -11.76
N VAL A 365 -2.16 19.03 -11.02
CA VAL A 365 -0.79 19.01 -11.55
C VAL A 365 -0.61 17.93 -12.63
N PRO A 366 -0.94 16.63 -12.40
CA PRO A 366 -0.85 15.61 -13.43
C PRO A 366 -1.72 15.90 -14.65
N VAL A 367 -2.95 16.38 -14.45
CA VAL A 367 -3.88 16.71 -15.55
C VAL A 367 -3.33 17.87 -16.39
N TYR A 368 -2.84 18.93 -15.76
CA TYR A 368 -2.21 20.06 -16.46
C TYR A 368 -1.01 19.62 -17.28
N HIS A 369 -0.11 18.81 -16.70
CA HIS A 369 1.05 18.28 -17.42
C HIS A 369 0.65 17.40 -18.61
N ARG A 370 -0.38 16.55 -18.44
CA ARG A 370 -0.90 15.71 -19.53
C ARG A 370 -1.46 16.54 -20.67
N ILE A 371 -2.31 17.52 -20.39
CA ILE A 371 -2.87 18.42 -21.40
C ILE A 371 -1.75 19.18 -22.15
N LYS A 372 -0.75 19.68 -21.41
CA LYS A 372 0.39 20.39 -22.00
C LYS A 372 1.23 19.50 -22.91
N ASN A 373 1.45 18.24 -22.52
CA ASN A 373 2.24 17.29 -23.31
C ASN A 373 1.48 16.84 -24.57
N THR A 374 0.18 16.54 -24.47
CA THR A 374 -0.67 16.22 -25.62
C THR A 374 -0.74 17.38 -26.63
N LYS A 375 -0.84 18.63 -26.16
CA LYS A 375 -0.78 19.80 -27.05
C LYS A 375 0.58 19.94 -27.75
N LYS A 376 1.68 19.58 -27.11
CA LYS A 376 3.02 19.58 -27.72
C LYS A 376 3.20 18.46 -28.76
N GLU A 377 2.58 17.31 -28.54
CA GLU A 377 2.59 16.19 -29.50
C GLU A 377 1.73 16.51 -30.72
N MET A 378 0.53 17.08 -30.52
CA MET A 378 -0.34 17.54 -31.61
C MET A 378 0.25 18.70 -32.40
N ALA A 379 1.10 19.54 -31.80
CA ALA A 379 1.79 20.63 -32.51
C ALA A 379 3.07 20.18 -33.25
N LYS A 380 3.51 18.93 -33.05
CA LYS A 380 4.65 18.31 -33.73
C LYS A 380 4.24 17.32 -34.83
N SER A 381 3.00 16.85 -34.80
CA SER A 381 2.33 16.15 -35.90
C SER A 381 1.70 17.14 -36.86
#